data_AF-L7QFI6-F1
#
_entry.id   AF-L7QFI6-F1
#
_cell.length_a   1.000
_cell.length_b   1.000
_cell.length_c   1.000
_cell.angle_alpha   90.00
_cell.angle_beta   90.00
_cell.angle_gamma   90.00
#
_symmetry.space_group_name_H-M   'P 1'
#
loop_
_entity.id
_entity.type
_entity.pdbx_description
1 polymer ?
#
loop_
_entity_poly.entity_id
_entity_poly.type
_entity_poly.pdbx_seq_one_letter_code
_entity_poly.pdbx_strand_id
1 'polypeptide(L)'
;GEEKQPILPRGVNGDASEAALLKCMELALGDVMGIRKRNKKVCEIPFNSTNKYQVSIHESDNPDDPRYLLVMKGAPERILDRCSTIFIGGKEKVLDEEMKEAFNNAYLELGGLGERVLGFCDYTLPSDKFPIGYKFNCDDPNFPLEGLRFVG
;
A
#
# COMPACT_ATOMS: atom_id res chain seq x y z
N GLY A 1 -23.94 -14.62 -9.02
CA GLY A 1 -22.84 -15.59 -8.97
C GLY A 1 -21.78 -15.18 -9.97
N GLU A 2 -20.98 -14.18 -9.62
CA GLU A 2 -20.02 -13.55 -10.54
C GLU A 2 -18.70 -14.32 -10.66
N GLU A 3 -18.46 -15.31 -9.81
CA GLU A 3 -17.25 -16.15 -9.81
C GLU A 3 -17.03 -16.91 -11.13
N LYS A 4 -18.11 -17.20 -11.87
CA LYS A 4 -18.04 -17.87 -13.19
C LYS A 4 -17.78 -16.91 -14.35
N GLN A 5 -17.80 -15.59 -14.13
CA GLN A 5 -17.54 -14.60 -15.17
C GLN A 5 -16.02 -14.33 -15.28
N PRO A 6 -15.53 -13.90 -16.46
CA PRO A 6 -14.16 -13.39 -16.61
C PRO A 6 -13.90 -12.23 -15.65
N ILE A 7 -12.66 -12.02 -15.20
CA ILE A 7 -12.34 -11.07 -14.11
C ILE A 7 -12.74 -9.62 -14.45
N LEU A 8 -12.49 -9.18 -15.70
CA LEU A 8 -12.77 -7.80 -16.13
C LEU A 8 -14.25 -7.38 -16.03
N PRO A 9 -15.24 -8.17 -16.49
CA PRO A 9 -16.66 -7.81 -16.38
C PRO A 9 -17.28 -8.02 -14.99
N ARG A 10 -16.60 -8.62 -14.02
CA ARG A 10 -17.16 -8.83 -12.67
C ARG A 10 -17.53 -7.48 -12.02
N GLY A 11 -18.65 -7.47 -11.30
CA GLY A 11 -19.01 -6.38 -10.42
C GLY A 11 -18.05 -6.31 -9.24
N VAL A 12 -17.71 -5.09 -8.82
CA VAL A 12 -16.89 -4.87 -7.62
C VAL A 12 -17.53 -3.77 -6.81
N ASN A 13 -17.71 -4.02 -5.51
CA ASN A 13 -18.15 -3.01 -4.56
C ASN A 13 -16.93 -2.20 -4.10
N GLY A 14 -16.93 -0.90 -4.40
CA GLY A 14 -15.82 0.01 -4.08
C GLY A 14 -15.77 1.16 -5.08
N ASP A 15 -14.81 2.06 -4.92
CA ASP A 15 -14.58 3.08 -5.93
C ASP A 15 -13.91 2.50 -7.20
N ALA A 16 -13.93 3.26 -8.29
CA ALA A 16 -13.40 2.81 -9.57
C ALA A 16 -11.90 2.46 -9.52
N SER A 17 -11.12 3.18 -8.71
CA SER A 17 -9.68 2.96 -8.56
C SER A 17 -9.39 1.67 -7.77
N GLU A 18 -10.11 1.43 -6.67
CA GLU A 18 -10.01 0.20 -5.91
C GLU A 18 -10.49 -1.02 -6.71
N ALA A 19 -11.56 -0.87 -7.49
CA ALA A 19 -12.04 -1.92 -8.38
C ALA A 19 -11.01 -2.27 -9.46
N ALA A 20 -10.36 -1.26 -10.06
CA ALA A 20 -9.32 -1.46 -11.06
C ALA A 20 -8.10 -2.20 -10.46
N LEU A 21 -7.63 -1.77 -9.28
CA LEU A 21 -6.53 -2.43 -8.57
C LEU A 21 -6.87 -3.88 -8.20
N LEU A 22 -8.07 -4.12 -7.66
CA LEU A 22 -8.51 -5.46 -7.29
C LEU A 22 -8.51 -6.40 -8.51
N LYS A 23 -9.08 -5.95 -9.64
CA LYS A 23 -9.11 -6.74 -10.87
C LYS A 23 -7.71 -6.98 -11.44
N CYS A 24 -6.84 -5.97 -11.40
CA CYS A 24 -5.45 -6.08 -11.85
C CYS A 24 -4.69 -7.15 -11.04
N MET A 25 -4.79 -7.11 -9.71
CA MET A 25 -4.13 -8.08 -8.84
C MET A 25 -4.72 -9.49 -8.99
N GLU A 26 -6.03 -9.60 -9.20
CA GLU A 26 -6.69 -10.89 -9.44
C GLU A 26 -6.24 -11.50 -10.78
N LEU A 27 -6.05 -10.68 -11.81
CA LEU A 27 -5.50 -11.13 -13.09
C LEU A 27 -4.04 -11.59 -12.98
N ALA A 28 -3.24 -10.91 -12.17
CA ALA A 28 -1.81 -11.20 -12.02
C ALA A 28 -1.53 -12.39 -11.08
N LEU A 29 -2.28 -12.52 -9.99
CA LEU A 29 -2.00 -13.47 -8.89
C LEU A 29 -3.07 -14.55 -8.71
N GLY A 30 -4.28 -14.35 -9.25
CA GLY A 30 -5.37 -15.35 -9.26
C GLY A 30 -6.16 -15.54 -7.97
N ASP A 31 -5.60 -15.25 -6.78
CA ASP A 31 -6.25 -15.47 -5.48
C ASP A 31 -6.07 -14.29 -4.52
N VAL A 32 -6.59 -13.12 -4.87
CA VAL A 32 -6.44 -11.92 -4.02
C VAL A 32 -7.17 -12.09 -2.69
N MET A 33 -8.30 -12.80 -2.68
CA MET A 33 -9.06 -13.05 -1.46
C MET A 33 -8.31 -13.97 -0.49
N GLY A 34 -7.63 -15.00 -0.99
CA GLY A 34 -6.74 -15.82 -0.19
C GLY A 34 -5.55 -15.02 0.35
N ILE A 35 -4.92 -14.17 -0.47
CA ILE A 35 -3.84 -13.27 -0.02
C ILE A 35 -4.33 -12.37 1.13
N ARG A 36 -5.51 -11.75 1.00
CA ARG A 36 -6.10 -10.91 2.06
C ARG A 36 -6.46 -11.70 3.32
N LYS A 37 -6.85 -12.96 3.18
CA LYS A 37 -7.13 -13.84 4.32
C LYS A 37 -5.86 -14.20 5.09
N ARG A 38 -4.76 -14.44 4.37
CA ARG A 38 -3.42 -14.70 4.94
C ARG A 38 -2.80 -13.45 5.58
N ASN A 39 -3.15 -12.27 5.08
CA ASN A 39 -2.65 -10.98 5.57
C ASN A 39 -3.77 -10.19 6.26
N LYS A 40 -4.13 -10.62 7.47
CA LYS A 40 -5.32 -10.12 8.18
C LYS A 40 -5.14 -8.66 8.56
N LYS A 41 -6.08 -7.80 8.15
CA LYS A 41 -6.10 -6.38 8.51
C LYS A 41 -6.48 -6.18 9.98
N VAL A 42 -5.66 -5.45 10.73
CA VAL A 42 -5.85 -5.18 12.18
C VAL A 42 -6.13 -3.72 12.51
N CYS A 43 -5.67 -2.78 11.68
CA CYS A 43 -6.03 -1.37 11.75
C CYS A 43 -6.12 -0.80 10.34
N GLU A 44 -6.97 0.22 10.19
CA GLU A 44 -7.16 0.95 8.95
C GLU A 44 -7.42 2.42 9.26
N ILE A 45 -6.70 3.29 8.56
CA ILE A 45 -7.04 4.70 8.42
C ILE A 45 -7.66 4.84 7.03
N PRO A 46 -8.99 5.05 6.92
CA PRO A 46 -9.63 5.20 5.62
C PRO A 46 -9.12 6.44 4.89
N PHE A 47 -9.29 6.47 3.57
CA PHE A 47 -8.90 7.63 2.77
C PHE A 47 -9.62 8.90 3.25
N ASN A 48 -8.85 9.95 3.51
CA ASN A 48 -9.37 11.28 3.85
C ASN A 48 -8.84 12.31 2.84
N SER A 49 -9.71 13.20 2.34
CA SER A 49 -9.34 14.23 1.36
C SER A 49 -8.32 15.26 1.88
N THR A 50 -8.25 15.46 3.20
CA THR A 50 -7.24 16.30 3.86
C THR A 50 -5.86 15.67 3.81
N ASN A 51 -5.77 14.38 4.18
CA ASN A 51 -4.51 13.65 4.27
C ASN A 51 -4.05 13.07 2.93
N LYS A 52 -4.99 12.78 2.04
CA LYS A 52 -4.81 12.21 0.69
C LYS A 52 -4.10 10.85 0.65
N TYR A 53 -4.20 10.07 1.73
CA TYR A 53 -3.72 8.69 1.79
C TYR A 53 -4.68 7.80 2.59
N GLN A 54 -4.55 6.50 2.41
CA GLN A 54 -5.16 5.43 3.18
C GLN A 54 -4.05 4.54 3.73
N VAL A 55 -4.18 4.11 4.99
CA VAL A 55 -3.22 3.22 5.66
C VAL A 55 -3.95 1.98 6.13
N SER A 56 -3.30 0.82 6.03
CA SER A 56 -3.73 -0.37 6.75
C SER A 56 -2.55 -1.13 7.30
N ILE A 57 -2.77 -1.79 8.44
CA ILE A 57 -1.78 -2.65 9.10
C ILE A 57 -2.29 -4.08 9.05
N HIS A 58 -1.40 -4.99 8.71
CA HIS A 58 -1.70 -6.40 8.49
C HIS A 58 -0.81 -7.31 9.34
N GLU A 59 -1.42 -8.36 9.87
CA GLU A 59 -0.74 -9.52 10.43
C GLU A 59 -0.45 -10.53 9.32
N SER A 60 0.75 -11.09 9.30
CA SER A 60 1.06 -12.24 8.45
C SER A 60 0.65 -13.53 9.16
N ASP A 61 0.14 -14.50 8.40
CA ASP A 61 -0.05 -15.88 8.85
C ASP A 61 1.25 -16.70 8.82
N ASN A 62 2.37 -16.10 8.39
CA ASN A 62 3.68 -16.73 8.37
C ASN A 62 4.26 -16.88 9.80
N PRO A 63 4.47 -18.10 10.31
CA PRO A 63 5.06 -18.31 11.63
C PRO A 63 6.50 -17.81 11.74
N ASP A 64 7.23 -17.75 10.63
CA ASP A 64 8.64 -17.35 10.60
C ASP A 64 8.84 -15.83 10.65
N ASP A 65 7.80 -15.05 10.32
CA ASP A 65 7.83 -13.59 10.37
C ASP A 65 6.54 -13.04 10.99
N PRO A 66 6.47 -12.98 12.33
CA PRO A 66 5.28 -12.50 13.04
C PRO A 66 5.17 -10.96 13.06
N ARG A 67 5.99 -10.24 12.27
CA ARG A 67 5.98 -8.78 12.25
C ARG A 67 4.73 -8.26 11.54
N TYR A 68 4.28 -7.10 11.99
CA TYR A 68 3.20 -6.37 11.35
C TYR A 68 3.71 -5.65 10.10
N LEU A 69 2.94 -5.71 9.02
CA LEU A 69 3.19 -4.95 7.80
C LEU A 69 2.22 -3.77 7.73
N LEU A 70 2.76 -2.56 7.75
CA LEU A 70 2.03 -1.35 7.41
C LEU A 70 2.12 -1.13 5.90
N VAL A 71 1.00 -0.87 5.26
CA VAL A 71 0.92 -0.46 3.86
C VAL A 71 0.14 0.84 3.75
N MET A 72 0.56 1.71 2.85
CA MET A 72 -0.09 2.99 2.60
C MET A 72 -0.18 3.24 1.10
N LYS A 73 -1.34 3.73 0.66
CA LYS A 73 -1.59 4.16 -0.72
C LYS A 73 -2.19 5.57 -0.73
N GLY A 74 -1.88 6.38 -1.73
CA GLY A 74 -2.39 7.75 -1.77
C GLY A 74 -1.94 8.55 -2.97
N ALA A 75 -2.09 9.88 -2.87
CA ALA A 75 -1.55 10.80 -3.86
C ALA A 75 -0.01 10.63 -3.96
N PRO A 76 0.57 10.49 -5.16
CA PRO A 76 1.98 10.14 -5.34
C PRO A 76 2.95 11.03 -4.54
N GLU A 77 2.82 12.36 -4.64
CA GLU A 77 3.64 13.33 -3.90
C GLU A 77 3.53 13.14 -2.38
N ARG A 78 2.33 12.87 -1.86
CA ARG A 78 2.09 12.71 -0.42
C ARG A 78 2.67 11.42 0.14
N ILE A 79 2.77 10.39 -0.70
CA ILE A 79 3.40 9.13 -0.33
C ILE A 79 4.92 9.29 -0.34
N LEU A 80 5.47 9.92 -1.39
CA LEU A 80 6.90 10.18 -1.50
C LEU A 80 7.43 11.01 -0.32
N ASP A 81 6.72 12.07 0.08
CA ASP A 81 7.09 12.93 1.22
C ASP A 81 7.19 12.17 2.55
N ARG A 82 6.50 11.03 2.67
CA ARG A 82 6.48 10.19 3.88
C ARG A 82 7.52 9.09 3.85
N CYS A 83 8.21 8.90 2.73
CA CYS A 83 9.19 7.83 2.56
C CYS A 83 10.61 8.34 2.80
N SER A 84 11.42 7.54 3.47
CA SER A 84 12.86 7.77 3.67
C SER A 84 13.71 6.80 2.84
N THR A 85 13.15 5.65 2.47
CA THR A 85 13.80 4.63 1.66
C THR A 85 12.93 4.26 0.46
N ILE A 86 13.52 3.58 -0.52
CA ILE A 86 12.87 3.08 -1.72
C ILE A 86 13.34 1.67 -2.04
N PHE A 87 12.43 0.84 -2.55
CA PHE A 87 12.72 -0.55 -2.92
C PHE A 87 13.06 -0.66 -4.41
N ILE A 88 14.33 -0.90 -4.74
CA ILE A 88 14.80 -1.01 -6.12
C ILE A 88 15.63 -2.29 -6.29
N GLY A 89 15.23 -3.14 -7.23
CA GLY A 89 15.98 -4.35 -7.59
C GLY A 89 16.15 -5.35 -6.44
N GLY A 90 15.11 -5.48 -5.59
CA GLY A 90 15.14 -6.39 -4.44
C GLY A 90 15.87 -5.85 -3.22
N LYS A 91 16.32 -4.59 -3.24
CA LYS A 91 17.05 -3.96 -2.14
C LYS A 91 16.43 -2.64 -1.74
N GLU A 92 16.48 -2.38 -0.45
CA GLU A 92 16.12 -1.09 0.12
C GLU A 92 17.30 -0.13 0.00
N LYS A 93 17.03 1.07 -0.53
CA LYS A 93 18.00 2.16 -0.70
C LYS A 93 17.45 3.43 -0.05
N VAL A 94 18.33 4.36 0.30
CA VAL A 94 17.91 5.69 0.77
C VAL A 94 17.26 6.43 -0.38
N LEU A 95 16.14 7.11 -0.11
CA LEU A 95 15.48 7.98 -1.07
C LEU A 95 16.26 9.30 -1.17
N ASP A 96 17.20 9.36 -2.12
CA ASP A 96 17.98 10.56 -2.41
C ASP A 96 17.25 11.52 -3.37
N GLU A 97 17.82 12.71 -3.57
CA GLU A 97 17.22 13.73 -4.45
C GLU A 97 17.18 13.29 -5.92
N GLU A 98 18.15 12.50 -6.39
CA GLU A 98 18.17 11.97 -7.76
C GLU A 98 16.97 11.04 -8.00
N MET A 99 16.66 10.16 -7.04
CA MET A 99 15.50 9.28 -7.11
C MET A 99 14.18 10.04 -7.01
N LYS A 100 14.12 11.13 -6.23
CA LYS A 100 12.94 12.01 -6.19
C LYS A 100 12.71 12.72 -7.51
N GLU A 101 13.77 13.21 -8.16
CA GLU A 101 13.68 13.80 -9.50
C GLU A 101 13.20 12.77 -10.54
N ALA A 102 13.76 11.55 -10.51
CA ALA A 102 13.32 10.47 -11.39
C ALA A 102 11.84 10.12 -11.18
N PHE A 103 11.37 10.08 -9.93
CA PHE A 103 9.96 9.88 -9.60
C PHE A 103 9.08 11.02 -10.16
N ASN A 104 9.48 12.28 -9.97
CA ASN A 104 8.72 13.43 -10.47
C ASN A 104 8.59 13.41 -12.00
N ASN A 105 9.64 13.03 -12.71
CA ASN A 105 9.59 12.89 -14.16
C ASN A 105 8.61 11.80 -14.61
N ALA A 106 8.65 10.63 -13.99
CA ALA A 106 7.71 9.54 -14.29
C ALA A 106 6.25 9.93 -13.95
N TYR A 107 6.05 10.63 -12.83
CA TYR A 107 4.74 11.13 -12.44
C TYR A 107 4.18 12.15 -13.44
N LEU A 108 5.00 13.08 -13.93
CA LEU A 108 4.60 14.05 -14.96
C LEU A 108 4.30 13.38 -16.30
N GLU A 109 5.05 12.35 -16.68
CA GLU A 109 4.82 11.59 -17.92
C GLU A 109 3.46 10.89 -17.88
N LEU A 110 3.18 10.13 -16.82
CA LEU A 110 1.89 9.46 -16.62
C LEU A 110 0.73 10.46 -16.49
N GLY A 111 0.96 11.59 -15.82
CA GLY A 111 0.00 12.69 -15.75
C GLY A 111 -0.29 13.32 -17.11
N GLY A 112 0.73 13.42 -17.98
CA GLY A 112 0.61 13.91 -19.36
C GLY A 112 -0.22 13.01 -20.27
N LEU A 113 -0.28 11.70 -19.96
CA LEU A 113 -1.16 10.73 -20.64
C LEU A 113 -2.62 10.81 -20.17
N GLY A 114 -2.93 11.63 -19.17
CA GLY A 114 -4.26 11.75 -18.58
C GLY A 114 -4.63 10.60 -17.65
N GLU A 115 -3.64 9.83 -17.20
CA GLU A 115 -3.85 8.72 -16.27
C GLU A 115 -3.92 9.20 -14.81
N ARG A 116 -4.66 8.46 -13.98
CA ARG A 116 -4.70 8.69 -12.54
C ARG A 116 -3.63 7.85 -11.87
N VAL A 117 -2.60 8.52 -11.35
CA VAL A 117 -1.47 7.89 -10.65
C VAL A 117 -1.74 7.79 -9.14
N LEU A 118 -1.30 6.70 -8.53
CA LEU A 118 -1.30 6.46 -7.08
C LEU A 118 0.10 6.05 -6.65
N GLY A 119 0.55 6.53 -5.49
CA GLY A 119 1.78 6.05 -4.86
C GLY A 119 1.48 4.98 -3.82
N PHE A 120 2.40 4.03 -3.67
CA PHE A 120 2.37 2.94 -2.71
C PHE A 120 3.67 2.88 -1.92
N CYS A 121 3.55 2.72 -0.61
CA CYS A 121 4.67 2.47 0.27
C CYS A 121 4.32 1.43 1.32
N ASP A 122 5.35 0.81 1.88
CA ASP A 122 5.25 -0.17 2.94
C ASP A 122 6.21 0.14 4.09
N TYR A 123 5.96 -0.49 5.24
CA TYR A 123 6.88 -0.45 6.37
C TYR A 123 6.69 -1.68 7.23
N THR A 124 7.77 -2.42 7.45
CA THR A 124 7.76 -3.57 8.36
C THR A 124 7.95 -3.06 9.79
N LEU A 125 6.91 -3.17 10.61
CA LEU A 125 6.94 -2.70 11.99
C LEU A 125 7.84 -3.60 12.83
N PRO A 126 8.75 -3.04 13.63
CA PRO A 126 9.72 -3.84 14.37
C PRO A 126 9.05 -4.46 15.61
N SER A 127 9.28 -5.75 15.83
CA SER A 127 8.57 -6.57 16.82
C SER A 127 8.91 -6.24 18.28
N ASP A 128 10.02 -5.53 18.52
CA ASP A 128 10.43 -5.01 19.83
C ASP A 128 9.47 -3.90 20.31
N LYS A 129 8.96 -3.07 19.39
CA LYS A 129 8.01 -2.00 19.68
C LYS A 129 6.55 -2.42 19.51
N PHE A 130 6.31 -3.31 18.55
CA PHE A 130 4.97 -3.78 18.18
C PHE A 130 4.88 -5.31 18.34
N PRO A 131 4.75 -5.81 19.58
CA PRO A 131 4.63 -7.26 19.82
C PRO A 131 3.29 -7.80 19.31
N ILE A 132 3.21 -9.12 19.13
CA ILE A 132 1.97 -9.80 18.71
C ILE A 132 0.84 -9.46 19.70
N GLY A 133 -0.31 -9.05 19.17
CA GLY A 133 -1.47 -8.60 19.95
C GLY A 133 -1.43 -7.12 20.34
N TYR A 134 -0.48 -6.34 19.83
CA TYR A 134 -0.44 -4.89 20.02
C TYR A 134 -1.75 -4.24 19.53
N LYS A 135 -2.31 -3.34 20.35
CA LYS A 135 -3.54 -2.62 20.03
C LYS A 135 -3.22 -1.36 19.25
N PHE A 136 -3.39 -1.41 17.94
CA PHE A 136 -3.30 -0.23 17.09
C PHE A 136 -4.50 0.69 17.30
N ASN A 137 -4.24 1.99 17.41
CA ASN A 137 -5.28 3.02 17.45
C ASN A 137 -5.23 3.79 16.13
N CYS A 138 -6.33 3.82 15.40
CA CYS A 138 -6.42 4.47 14.09
C CYS A 138 -6.92 5.93 14.19
N ASP A 139 -7.56 6.32 15.30
CA ASP A 139 -8.04 7.69 15.54
C ASP A 139 -6.92 8.60 16.07
N ASP A 140 -6.07 8.04 16.95
CA ASP A 140 -4.82 8.65 17.43
C ASP A 140 -3.66 7.70 17.09
N PRO A 141 -3.04 7.85 15.91
CA PRO A 141 -2.07 6.88 15.38
C PRO A 141 -0.90 6.63 16.32
N ASN A 142 -0.85 5.42 16.89
CA ASN A 142 0.23 4.96 17.77
C ASN A 142 1.31 4.17 17.03
N PHE A 143 1.51 4.45 15.74
CA PHE A 143 2.44 3.78 14.83
C PHE A 143 3.03 4.79 13.83
N PRO A 144 4.20 4.51 13.21
CA PRO A 144 4.84 5.45 12.31
C PRO A 144 4.01 5.68 11.04
N LEU A 145 3.94 6.96 10.62
CA LEU A 145 3.31 7.41 9.37
C LEU A 145 4.31 8.14 8.44
N GLU A 146 5.59 8.11 8.81
CA GLU A 146 6.71 8.75 8.14
C GLU A 146 7.94 7.84 8.25
N GLY A 147 8.94 8.06 7.39
CA GLY A 147 10.11 7.19 7.30
C GLY A 147 9.79 5.82 6.72
N LEU A 148 8.77 5.75 5.87
CA LEU A 148 8.31 4.53 5.22
C LEU A 148 9.21 4.19 4.02
N ARG A 149 9.01 3.02 3.43
CA ARG A 149 9.71 2.58 2.23
C ARG A 149 8.82 2.70 1.00
N PHE A 150 9.22 3.53 0.07
CA PHE A 150 8.54 3.70 -1.21
C PHE A 150 8.67 2.44 -2.08
N VAL A 151 7.58 2.00 -2.69
CA VAL A 151 7.56 0.78 -3.53
C VAL A 151 7.27 1.10 -5.00
N GLY A 152 6.36 2.03 -5.29
CA GLY A 152 5.98 2.39 -6.66
C GLY A 152 4.80 3.34 -6.72
#